data_AF-A0A516GDD2-F1
#
_entry.id   AF-A0A516GDD2-F1
#
_cell.length_a   1.000
_cell.length_b   1.000
_cell.length_c   1.000
_cell.angle_alpha   90.00
_cell.angle_beta   90.00
_cell.angle_gamma   90.00
#
_symmetry.space_group_name_H-M   'P 1'
#
loop_
_entity.id
_entity.type
_entity.pdbx_description
1 polymer ?
#
loop_
_entity_poly.entity_id
_entity_poly.type
_entity_poly.pdbx_seq_one_letter_code
_entity_poly.pdbx_strand_id
1 'polypeptide(L)' 'MDHTAKDRLAQLLAGSAATTSDSATVQIPALVLDLRVDGVGEFHLPVRPVDIKKLVAMARPARFGKGEQTLHDPSVCDT' A
#
# COMPACT_ATOMS: atom_id res chain seq x y z
N MET A 1 -41.12 19.98 7.47
CA MET A 1 -40.33 19.77 6.24
C MET A 1 -39.37 18.64 6.54
N ASP A 2 -39.77 17.41 6.24
CA ASP A 2 -38.94 16.23 6.51
C ASP A 2 -37.68 16.30 5.65
N HIS A 3 -36.54 16.53 6.29
CA HIS A 3 -35.26 16.35 5.62
C HIS A 3 -35.08 14.87 5.37
N THR A 4 -34.96 14.50 4.10
CA THR A 4 -34.58 13.12 3.76
C THR A 4 -33.19 12.84 4.35
N ALA A 5 -32.87 11.56 4.59
CA ALA A 5 -31.53 11.19 5.08
C ALA A 5 -30.40 11.77 4.19
N LYS A 6 -30.68 11.95 2.89
CA LYS A 6 -29.80 12.57 1.92
C LYS A 6 -29.56 14.07 2.19
N ASP A 7 -30.60 14.84 2.49
CA ASP A 7 -30.48 16.27 2.76
C ASP A 7 -29.69 16.55 4.05
N ARG A 8 -29.89 15.69 5.06
CA ARG A 8 -29.13 15.75 6.31
C ARG A 8 -27.64 15.40 6.11
N LEU A 9 -27.34 14.41 5.26
CA LEU A 9 -25.96 14.06 4.90
C LEU A 9 -25.27 15.20 4.12
N ALA A 10 -25.98 15.82 3.17
CA ALA A 10 -25.46 16.93 2.39
C ALA A 10 -25.08 18.13 3.27
N GLN A 11 -25.89 18.45 4.29
CA GLN A 11 -25.57 19.52 5.25
C GLN A 11 -24.33 19.23 6.10
N LEU A 12 -24.13 17.98 6.53
CA LEU A 12 -22.94 17.60 7.31
C LEU A 12 -21.66 17.73 6.48
N LEU A 13 -21.73 17.36 5.19
CA LEU A 13 -20.59 17.44 4.27
C LEU A 13 -20.30 18.87 3.80
N ALA A 14 -21.32 19.74 3.74
CA ALA A 14 -21.17 21.14 3.32
C ALA A 14 -20.30 21.98 4.29
N GLY A 15 -20.15 21.55 5.55
CA GLY A 15 -19.33 22.22 6.57
C GLY A 15 -17.90 21.70 6.71
N SER A 16 -17.52 20.62 6.02
CA SER A 16 -16.20 19.99 6.16
C SER A 16 -15.17 20.46 5.12
N ALA A 17 -15.44 21.57 4.42
CA ALA A 17 -14.58 22.11 3.36
C ALA A 17 -13.35 22.82 3.94
N ALA A 18 -12.51 22.10 4.68
CA ALA A 18 -11.08 22.27 4.56
C ALA A 18 -10.62 21.25 3.51
N THR A 19 -9.85 21.68 2.51
CA THR A 19 -9.13 20.74 1.63
C THR A 19 -8.06 20.05 2.46
N THR A 20 -8.46 19.07 3.27
CA THR A 20 -7.56 18.14 3.92
C THR A 20 -7.46 16.92 3.01
N SER A 21 -6.23 16.42 2.81
CA SER A 21 -6.09 15.06 2.28
C SER A 21 -6.53 14.11 3.39
N ASP A 22 -7.80 13.73 3.35
CA ASP A 22 -8.32 12.73 4.26
C ASP A 22 -7.70 11.39 3.89
N SER A 23 -6.91 10.83 4.79
CA SER A 23 -6.36 9.48 4.68
C SER A 23 -6.89 8.64 5.83
N ALA A 24 -7.29 7.42 5.52
CA ALA A 24 -7.68 6.43 6.50
C ALA A 24 -6.86 5.16 6.26
N THR A 25 -6.31 4.61 7.33
CA THR A 25 -5.57 3.35 7.29
C THR A 25 -6.41 2.28 7.98
N VAL A 26 -6.49 1.11 7.36
CA VAL A 26 -7.10 -0.08 7.96
C VAL A 26 -6.04 -1.17 8.08
N GLN A 27 -6.01 -1.85 9.22
CA GLN A 27 -5.14 -3.02 9.43
C GLN A 27 -5.98 -4.28 9.25
N ILE A 28 -5.56 -5.15 8.32
CA ILE A 28 -6.18 -6.45 8.09
C ILE A 28 -5.15 -7.56 8.21
N PRO A 29 -5.54 -8.78 8.63
CA PRO A 29 -4.62 -9.90 8.71
C PRO A 29 -4.02 -10.22 7.34
N ALA A 30 -2.71 -10.39 7.28
CA ALA A 30 -2.01 -10.77 6.05
C ALA A 30 -2.54 -12.07 5.40
N LEU A 31 -3.07 -12.99 6.21
CA LEU A 31 -3.58 -14.28 5.76
C LEU A 31 -4.84 -14.16 4.88
N VAL A 32 -5.54 -13.03 4.91
CA VAL A 32 -6.74 -12.80 4.07
C VAL A 32 -6.40 -12.22 2.69
N LEU A 33 -5.11 -12.03 2.38
CA LEU A 33 -4.66 -11.49 1.11
C LEU A 33 -4.21 -12.62 0.17
N ASP A 34 -4.78 -12.62 -1.03
CA ASP A 34 -4.26 -13.38 -2.15
C ASP A 34 -3.24 -12.54 -2.91
N LEU A 35 -1.99 -12.99 -2.97
CA LEU A 35 -0.90 -12.29 -3.63
C LEU A 35 -0.48 -13.03 -4.89
N ARG A 36 -0.41 -12.31 -6.02
CA ARG A 36 0.10 -12.81 -7.30
C ARG A 36 1.20 -11.89 -7.81
N VAL A 37 2.30 -12.48 -8.27
CA VAL A 37 3.36 -11.75 -8.98
C VAL A 37 3.55 -12.39 -10.35
N ASP A 38 3.53 -11.55 -11.38
CA ASP A 38 3.77 -12.00 -12.76
C ASP A 38 5.15 -12.67 -12.86
N GLY A 39 5.18 -13.90 -13.37
CA GLY A 39 6.37 -14.75 -13.44
C GLY A 39 6.62 -15.64 -12.20
N VAL A 40 5.96 -15.39 -11.06
CA VAL A 40 6.00 -16.29 -9.89
C VAL A 40 4.70 -17.09 -9.75
N GLY A 41 3.56 -16.46 -10.02
CA GLY A 41 2.23 -17.00 -9.73
C GLY A 41 1.69 -16.54 -8.37
N GLU A 42 0.66 -17.24 -7.87
CA GLU A 42 0.07 -16.96 -6.57
C GLU A 42 0.92 -17.53 -5.42
N PHE A 43 0.93 -16.83 -4.28
CA PHE A 43 1.52 -17.31 -3.03
C PHE A 43 0.82 -16.73 -1.80
N HIS A 44 0.98 -17.41 -0.66
CA HIS A 44 0.37 -17.02 0.61
C HIS A 44 1.41 -16.51 1.60
N LEU A 45 0.94 -15.75 2.60
CA LEU A 45 1.74 -15.31 3.74
C LEU A 45 1.55 -16.27 4.94
N PRO A 46 2.62 -16.60 5.69
CA PRO A 46 4.01 -16.22 5.46
C PRO A 46 4.62 -16.92 4.23
N VAL A 47 5.49 -16.22 3.50
CA VAL A 47 6.05 -16.71 2.22
C VAL A 47 6.90 -17.96 2.46
N ARG A 48 6.65 -19.02 1.69
CA ARG A 48 7.40 -20.27 1.77
C ARG A 48 8.80 -20.11 1.16
N PRO A 49 9.83 -20.84 1.63
CA PRO A 49 11.20 -20.71 1.11
C PRO A 49 11.35 -20.91 -0.41
N VAL A 50 10.54 -21.77 -1.02
CA VAL A 50 10.54 -21.99 -2.48
C VAL A 50 10.08 -20.74 -3.23
N ASP A 51 9.05 -20.07 -2.72
CA ASP A 51 8.47 -18.88 -3.34
C ASP A 51 9.40 -17.68 -3.12
N ILE A 52 10.08 -17.59 -1.96
CA ILE A 52 11.15 -16.60 -1.72
C ILE A 52 12.25 -16.72 -2.77
N LYS A 53 12.73 -17.93 -3.07
CA LYS A 53 13.79 -18.14 -4.07
C LYS A 53 13.36 -17.65 -5.47
N LYS A 54 12.12 -17.91 -5.86
CA LYS A 54 11.56 -17.43 -7.14
C LYS A 54 11.46 -15.90 -7.17
N LEU A 55 10.96 -15.30 -6.11
CA LEU A 55 10.85 -13.85 -5.97
C LEU A 55 12.22 -13.17 -6.07
N VAL A 56 13.22 -13.67 -5.34
CA VAL A 56 14.60 -13.13 -5.37
C VAL A 56 15.22 -13.28 -6.75
N ALA A 57 14.99 -14.41 -7.45
CA ALA A 57 15.54 -14.63 -8.78
C ALA A 57 15.01 -13.63 -9.83
N MET A 58 13.79 -13.11 -9.65
CA MET A 58 13.20 -12.13 -10.58
C MET A 58 13.34 -10.68 -10.12
N ALA A 59 13.51 -10.45 -8.82
CA ALA A 59 13.65 -9.12 -8.27
C ALA A 59 14.95 -8.48 -8.75
N ARG A 60 14.87 -7.17 -8.98
CA ARG A 60 16.06 -6.31 -9.09
C ARG A 60 16.10 -5.42 -7.87
N PRO A 61 17.30 -5.12 -7.36
CA PRO A 61 17.42 -4.17 -6.28
C PRO A 61 16.80 -2.83 -6.63
N ALA A 62 16.11 -2.22 -5.65
CA ALA A 62 15.51 -0.91 -5.84
C ALA A 62 16.60 0.14 -6.07
N ARG A 63 16.34 1.05 -7.01
CA ARG A 63 17.23 2.19 -7.33
C ARG A 63 17.22 3.28 -6.26
N PHE A 64 16.12 3.39 -5.51
CA PHE A 64 15.87 4.42 -4.51
C PHE A 64 15.23 3.77 -3.27
N GLY A 65 15.52 4.31 -2.08
CA GLY A 65 14.97 3.83 -0.80
C GLY A 65 15.68 4.48 0.39
N LYS A 66 15.09 4.40 1.59
CA LYS A 66 15.69 5.00 2.80
C LYS A 66 17.06 4.38 3.07
N GLY A 67 18.07 5.25 3.26
CA GLY A 67 19.51 4.97 3.07
C GLY A 67 20.14 3.76 3.78
N GLU A 68 19.52 3.18 4.81
CA GLU A 68 19.99 1.91 5.43
C GLU A 68 19.54 0.66 4.66
N GLN A 69 18.68 0.80 3.64
CA GLN A 69 18.01 -0.31 2.95
C GLN A 69 18.18 -0.28 1.43
N THR A 70 18.97 0.66 0.89
CA THR A 70 19.26 0.76 -0.56
C THR A 70 20.68 0.27 -0.83
N LEU A 71 20.81 -0.95 -1.37
CA LEU A 71 22.10 -1.65 -1.49
C LEU A 71 22.92 -1.32 -2.75
N HIS A 72 22.43 -0.49 -3.67
CA HIS A 72 23.01 -0.46 -5.03
C HIS A 72 23.54 0.88 -5.55
N ASP A 73 23.21 2.03 -4.95
CA ASP A 73 23.79 3.31 -5.40
C ASP A 73 24.00 4.29 -4.22
N PRO A 74 25.23 4.44 -3.69
CA PRO A 74 25.53 5.37 -2.60
C PRO A 74 25.62 6.84 -3.04
N SER A 75 25.56 7.15 -4.35
CA SER A 75 25.52 8.53 -4.85
C SER A 75 24.12 9.13 -4.87
N VAL A 76 23.10 8.29 -4.73
CA VAL A 76 21.68 8.64 -4.56
C VAL A 76 21.41 8.97 -3.09
N CYS A 77 22.16 9.95 -2.58
CA CYS A 77 21.82 10.62 -1.34
C CYS A 77 20.88 11.76 -1.74
N ASP A 78 19.60 11.70 -1.33
CA ASP A 78 18.69 12.83 -1.48
C ASP A 78 19.20 14.00 -0.64
N THR A 79 19.69 15.04 -1.31
CA THR A 79 19.61 16.44 -0.83
C THR A 79 18.21 16.97 -1.04
#